data_AF-A0A7S1P2N3-F1
#
_entry.id   AF-A0A7S1P2N3-F1
#
_cell.length_a   1.000
_cell.length_b   1.000
_cell.length_c   1.000
_cell.angle_alpha   90.00
_cell.angle_beta   90.00
_cell.angle_gamma   90.00
#
_symmetry.space_group_name_H-M   'P 1'
#
loop_
_entity.id
_entity.type
_entity.pdbx_description
1 polymer ?
#
loop_
_entity_poly.entity_id
_entity_poly.type
_entity_poly.pdbx_seq_one_letter_code
_entity_poly.pdbx_strand_id
1 'polypeptide(L)'
;MDLCVECFARGVERGDHKSNHKYYVLEPLSHTRILSQDWSADEDWALLEGIEKFGLGNWQEIADHINTIIQTSRLASGKDAKQCEAHYTAKYLKPKSAPIPDADASARARNGTQPADQARADEDLAMNDAESVVSRGEKRKRDDRDSVDQDGKSDRGRGDATSKVGGRSQSGGQ
;
A
#
# COMPACT_ATOMS: atom_id res chain seq x y z
N MET A 1 19.84 32.27 -3.44
CA MET A 1 19.73 33.07 -2.21
C MET A 1 18.32 32.87 -1.70
N ASP A 2 18.18 32.59 -0.40
CA ASP A 2 16.88 32.35 0.21
C ASP A 2 16.43 33.59 0.99
N LEU A 3 15.16 33.96 0.79
CA LEU A 3 14.54 35.12 1.39
C LEU A 3 13.27 34.66 2.10
N CYS A 4 13.02 35.19 3.30
CA CYS A 4 11.70 35.03 3.89
C CYS A 4 10.66 35.81 3.06
N VAL A 5 9.40 35.42 3.18
CA VAL A 5 8.28 36.01 2.42
C VAL A 5 8.24 37.53 2.57
N GLU A 6 8.51 38.05 3.77
CA GLU A 6 8.50 39.49 4.04
C GLU A 6 9.64 40.24 3.35
N CYS A 7 10.87 39.70 3.38
CA CYS A 7 12.02 40.31 2.68
C CYS A 7 11.84 40.29 1.16
N PHE A 8 11.28 39.20 0.62
CA PHE A 8 10.95 39.12 -0.80
C PHE A 8 9.89 40.14 -1.20
N ALA A 9 8.80 40.26 -0.42
CA ALA A 9 7.72 41.23 -0.69
C ALA A 9 8.20 42.69 -0.64
N ARG A 10 9.23 43.00 0.15
CA ARG A 10 9.86 44.32 0.24
C ARG A 10 10.92 44.56 -0.85
N GLY A 11 11.23 43.57 -1.69
CA GLY A 11 12.23 43.69 -2.75
C GLY A 11 13.66 43.84 -2.24
N VAL A 12 13.99 43.22 -1.09
CA VAL A 12 15.33 43.34 -0.49
C VAL A 12 16.40 42.75 -1.40
N GLU A 13 17.38 43.56 -1.79
CA GLU A 13 18.55 43.14 -2.54
C GLU A 13 19.76 42.97 -1.61
N ARG A 14 20.48 41.85 -1.72
CA ARG A 14 21.67 41.58 -0.90
C ARG A 14 22.71 40.81 -1.70
N GLY A 15 23.97 41.28 -1.67
CA GLY A 15 25.05 40.72 -2.47
C GLY A 15 24.70 40.75 -3.96
N ASP A 16 24.84 39.61 -4.64
CA ASP A 16 24.55 39.48 -6.06
C ASP A 16 23.05 39.24 -6.36
N HIS A 17 22.19 39.13 -5.35
CA HIS A 17 20.76 38.96 -5.59
C HIS A 17 20.09 40.29 -5.99
N LYS A 18 19.34 40.26 -7.08
CA LYS A 18 18.44 41.34 -7.51
C LYS A 18 16.99 40.93 -7.37
N SER A 19 16.15 41.91 -7.03
CA SER A 19 14.71 41.74 -6.80
C SER A 19 13.95 41.20 -8.02
N ASN A 20 14.55 41.28 -9.21
CA ASN A 20 14.00 40.79 -10.48
C ASN A 20 14.52 39.41 -10.90
N HIS A 21 15.36 38.74 -10.10
CA HIS A 21 15.84 37.40 -10.41
C HIS A 21 14.69 36.40 -10.39
N LYS A 22 14.78 35.38 -11.25
CA LYS A 22 13.85 34.24 -11.24
C LYS A 22 13.88 33.57 -9.87
N TYR A 23 12.71 33.26 -9.35
CA TYR A 23 12.54 32.64 -8.03
C TYR A 23 11.61 31.44 -8.12
N TYR A 24 11.70 30.58 -7.12
CA TYR A 24 10.77 29.49 -6.87
C TYR A 24 10.24 29.63 -5.45
N VAL A 25 8.95 29.39 -5.26
CA VAL A 25 8.37 29.31 -3.92
C VAL A 25 8.59 27.88 -3.44
N LEU A 26 9.30 27.73 -2.33
CA LEU A 26 9.50 26.43 -1.67
C LEU A 26 8.45 26.26 -0.58
N GLU A 27 7.71 25.17 -0.64
CA GLU A 27 6.75 24.82 0.41
C GLU A 27 7.46 24.14 1.59
N PRO A 28 7.07 24.44 2.85
CA PRO A 28 7.60 23.74 4.00
C PRO A 28 7.30 22.23 3.95
N LEU A 29 8.32 21.41 4.19
CA LEU A 29 8.19 19.95 4.25
C LEU A 29 7.22 19.49 5.36
N SER A 30 7.11 20.27 6.44
CA SER A 30 6.19 20.03 7.56
C SER A 30 4.71 19.96 7.16
N HIS A 31 4.34 20.56 6.03
CA HIS A 31 2.97 20.51 5.50
C HIS A 31 2.79 19.46 4.40
N THR A 32 3.88 18.85 3.93
CA THR A 32 3.86 17.90 2.82
C THR A 32 3.71 16.48 3.35
N ARG A 33 2.62 15.79 2.99
CA ARG A 33 2.32 14.41 3.43
C ARG A 33 2.54 13.42 2.28
N ILE A 34 3.74 12.86 2.13
CA ILE A 34 4.09 12.05 0.93
C ILE A 34 3.68 10.58 1.12
N LEU A 35 4.12 9.95 2.21
CA LEU A 35 3.98 8.51 2.41
C LEU A 35 2.76 8.13 3.24
N SER A 36 2.34 8.99 4.16
CA SER A 36 1.16 8.76 4.99
C SER A 36 0.47 10.08 5.30
N GLN A 37 -0.83 10.04 5.54
CA GLN A 37 -1.58 11.23 5.92
C GLN A 37 -1.18 11.74 7.31
N ASP A 38 -0.67 10.87 8.18
CA ASP A 38 -0.28 11.23 9.54
C ASP A 38 1.20 11.59 9.69
N TRP A 39 2.00 11.46 8.62
CA TRP A 39 3.44 11.70 8.63
C TRP A 39 3.84 12.75 7.60
N SER A 40 4.44 13.85 8.05
CA SER A 40 5.01 14.85 7.15
C SER A 40 6.37 14.45 6.59
N ALA A 41 6.77 15.07 5.49
CA ALA A 41 7.99 14.74 4.77
C ALA A 41 9.25 15.00 5.60
N ASP A 42 9.21 16.00 6.49
CA ASP A 42 10.26 16.24 7.49
C ASP A 42 10.32 15.14 8.55
N GLU A 43 9.17 14.62 9.01
CA GLU A 43 9.11 13.48 9.94
C GLU A 43 9.64 12.20 9.28
N ASP A 44 9.26 11.95 8.02
CA ASP A 44 9.77 10.83 7.22
C ASP A 44 11.29 10.93 7.06
N TRP A 45 11.80 12.14 6.76
CA TRP A 45 13.23 12.39 6.64
C TRP A 45 13.96 12.18 7.97
N ALA A 46 13.44 12.76 9.06
CA ALA A 46 14.04 12.64 10.39
C ALA A 46 14.05 11.19 10.89
N LEU A 47 13.05 10.38 10.50
CA LEU A 47 13.04 8.94 10.78
C LEU A 47 14.20 8.22 10.10
N LEU A 48 14.43 8.48 8.82
CA LEU A 48 15.54 7.86 8.07
C LEU A 48 16.90 8.30 8.60
N GLU A 49 17.05 9.60 8.89
CA GLU A 49 18.25 10.16 9.51
C GLU A 49 18.50 9.56 10.91
N GLY A 50 17.44 9.37 11.70
CA GLY A 50 17.52 8.70 12.99
C GLY A 50 17.98 7.23 12.86
N ILE A 51 17.43 6.48 11.90
CA ILE A 51 17.85 5.10 11.64
C ILE A 51 19.32 5.03 11.23
N GLU A 52 19.80 5.98 10.42
CA GLU A 52 21.21 6.07 10.03
C GLU A 52 22.12 6.34 11.25
N LYS A 53 21.71 7.24 12.14
CA LYS A 53 22.51 7.65 13.31
C LYS A 53 22.51 6.65 14.46
N PHE A 54 21.34 6.14 14.83
CA PHE A 54 21.14 5.32 16.04
C PHE A 54 21.03 3.82 15.74
N GLY A 55 20.93 3.46 14.46
CA GLY A 55 20.75 2.08 14.01
C GLY A 55 19.29 1.63 14.04
N LEU A 56 18.96 0.70 13.13
CA LEU A 56 17.63 0.12 13.03
C LEU A 56 17.27 -0.67 14.30
N GLY A 57 16.05 -0.47 14.81
CA GLY A 57 15.55 -1.14 16.02
C GLY A 57 15.67 -0.31 17.29
N ASN A 58 16.48 0.75 17.29
CA ASN A 58 16.58 1.69 18.42
C ASN A 58 15.48 2.76 18.39
N TRP A 59 14.23 2.30 18.35
CA TRP A 59 13.06 3.15 18.08
C TRP A 59 12.83 4.25 19.12
N GLN A 60 13.32 4.06 20.35
CA GLN A 60 13.20 5.06 21.42
C GLN A 60 14.05 6.29 21.12
N GLU A 61 15.35 6.11 20.85
CA GLU A 61 16.25 7.23 20.51
C GLU A 61 15.87 7.88 19.18
N ILE A 62 15.37 7.07 18.22
CA ILE A 62 14.86 7.58 16.95
C ILE A 62 13.62 8.47 17.16
N ALA A 63 12.68 8.06 18.00
CA ALA A 63 11.50 8.86 18.31
C ALA A 63 11.88 10.19 18.99
N ASP A 64 12.80 10.15 19.95
CA ASP A 64 13.30 11.35 20.62
C ASP A 64 14.02 12.29 19.63
N HIS A 65 14.76 11.73 18.66
CA HIS A 65 15.41 12.50 17.60
C HIS A 65 14.39 13.21 16.70
N ILE A 66 13.38 12.48 16.22
CA ILE A 66 12.29 13.04 15.42
C ILE A 66 11.62 14.17 16.20
N ASN A 67 11.22 13.92 17.44
CA ASN A 67 10.55 14.94 18.26
C ASN A 67 11.43 16.17 18.53
N THR A 68 12.75 16.02 18.58
CA THR A 68 13.70 17.14 18.76
C THR A 68 13.81 18.00 17.49
N ILE A 69 13.89 17.37 16.31
CA ILE A 69 13.99 18.09 15.03
C ILE A 69 12.66 18.79 14.69
N ILE A 70 11.55 18.08 14.89
CA ILE A 70 10.23 18.48 14.41
C ILE A 70 9.52 19.41 15.42
N GLN A 71 10.03 19.59 16.65
CA GLN A 71 9.46 20.47 17.68
C GLN A 71 9.20 21.93 17.22
N THR A 72 9.83 22.37 16.12
CA THR A 72 9.62 23.69 15.52
C THR A 72 8.34 23.81 14.68
N SER A 73 7.73 22.68 14.30
CA SER A 73 6.48 22.59 13.56
C SER A 73 5.28 22.70 14.51
N ARG A 74 4.57 23.83 14.47
CA ARG A 74 3.37 24.11 15.31
C ARG A 74 2.21 23.12 15.12
N LEU A 75 2.28 22.21 14.15
CA LEU A 75 1.25 21.21 13.84
C LEU A 75 1.67 19.78 14.17
N ALA A 76 2.91 19.54 14.62
CA ALA A 76 3.40 18.18 14.83
C ALA A 76 2.86 17.56 16.12
N SER A 77 2.15 16.45 15.98
CA SER A 77 1.89 15.51 17.06
C SER A 77 3.14 14.67 17.30
N GLY A 78 3.67 14.65 18.51
CA GLY A 78 4.86 13.88 18.85
C GLY A 78 4.72 12.39 18.47
N LYS A 79 5.83 11.78 18.03
CA LYS A 79 5.89 10.37 17.63
C LYS A 79 6.45 9.53 18.76
N ASP A 80 5.81 8.41 19.04
CA ASP A 80 6.32 7.38 19.95
C ASP A 80 7.12 6.32 19.18
N ALA A 81 7.99 5.58 19.90
CA ALA A 81 8.80 4.49 19.36
C ALA A 81 7.98 3.48 18.54
N LYS A 82 6.79 3.08 19.04
CA LYS A 82 5.92 2.12 18.35
C LYS A 82 5.38 2.68 17.03
N GLN A 83 5.10 3.97 16.99
CA GLN A 83 4.62 4.62 15.76
C GLN A 83 5.72 4.67 14.71
N CYS A 84 6.96 4.96 15.12
CA CYS A 84 8.12 4.98 14.24
C CYS A 84 8.38 3.61 13.61
N GLU A 85 8.40 2.55 14.43
CA GLU A 85 8.59 1.18 13.98
C GLU A 85 7.48 0.74 13.00
N ALA A 86 6.22 0.99 13.38
CA ALA A 86 5.07 0.60 12.59
C ALA A 86 5.07 1.29 11.22
N HIS A 87 5.39 2.60 11.20
CA HIS A 87 5.46 3.38 9.98
C HIS A 87 6.60 2.92 9.06
N TYR A 88 7.82 2.77 9.60
CA TYR A 88 8.96 2.29 8.84
C TYR A 88 8.68 0.93 8.20
N THR A 89 8.15 -0.01 8.99
CA THR A 89 7.83 -1.36 8.53
C THR A 89 6.75 -1.34 7.43
N ALA A 90 5.71 -0.53 7.61
CA ALA A 90 4.61 -0.45 6.65
C ALA A 90 5.00 0.21 5.32
N LYS A 91 5.92 1.19 5.33
CA LYS A 91 6.26 1.99 4.14
C LYS A 91 7.54 1.57 3.44
N TYR A 92 8.53 1.06 4.17
CA TYR A 92 9.84 0.75 3.61
C TYR A 92 10.16 -0.75 3.52
N LEU A 93 9.57 -1.59 4.39
CA LEU A 93 9.88 -3.04 4.43
C LEU A 93 8.84 -3.93 3.74
N LYS A 94 7.55 -3.72 4.05
CA LYS A 94 6.46 -4.60 3.58
C LYS A 94 6.01 -4.41 2.12
N PRO A 95 6.02 -3.20 1.54
CA PRO A 95 5.50 -3.01 0.18
C PRO A 95 6.31 -3.78 -0.86
N LYS A 96 5.65 -4.22 -1.94
CA LYS A 96 6.32 -4.87 -3.08
C LYS A 96 7.34 -3.97 -3.78
N SER A 97 7.20 -2.65 -3.62
CA SER A 97 8.12 -1.64 -4.16
C SER A 97 9.40 -1.48 -3.33
N ALA A 98 9.52 -2.19 -2.20
CA ALA A 98 10.72 -2.13 -1.36
C ALA A 98 11.99 -2.36 -2.19
N PRO A 99 13.07 -1.61 -1.95
CA PRO A 99 13.30 -0.76 -0.78
C PRO A 99 12.78 0.68 -0.91
N ILE A 100 12.22 1.07 -2.06
CA ILE A 100 11.78 2.44 -2.31
C ILE A 100 10.27 2.55 -2.01
N PRO A 101 9.84 3.44 -1.12
CA PRO A 101 8.43 3.58 -0.79
C PRO A 101 7.65 4.12 -2.01
N ASP A 102 6.46 3.56 -2.27
CA ASP A 102 5.58 4.02 -3.34
C ASP A 102 4.83 5.31 -2.92
N ALA A 103 5.42 6.45 -3.26
CA ALA A 103 4.84 7.77 -3.02
C ALA A 103 3.58 8.02 -3.88
N ASP A 104 3.48 7.38 -5.05
CA ASP A 104 2.40 7.57 -6.01
C ASP A 104 1.12 6.88 -5.51
N ALA A 105 1.25 5.65 -5.00
CA ALA A 105 0.16 4.95 -4.31
C ALA A 105 -0.38 5.77 -3.14
N SER A 106 0.51 6.42 -2.39
CA SER A 106 0.13 7.29 -1.26
C SER A 106 -0.53 8.60 -1.73
N ALA A 107 -0.17 9.12 -2.90
CA ALA A 107 -0.85 10.27 -3.52
C ALA A 107 -2.26 9.93 -4.02
N ARG A 108 -2.43 8.77 -4.68
CA ARG A 108 -3.73 8.27 -5.15
C ARG A 108 -4.71 8.07 -4.00
N ALA A 109 -4.24 7.54 -2.87
CA ALA A 109 -5.06 7.37 -1.67
C ALA A 109 -5.55 8.71 -1.08
N ARG A 110 -4.73 9.77 -1.16
CA ARG A 110 -5.08 11.11 -0.65
C ARG A 110 -6.09 11.84 -1.51
N ASN A 111 -5.97 11.73 -2.84
CA ASN A 111 -6.82 12.47 -3.77
C ASN A 111 -8.18 11.80 -4.04
N GLY A 112 -8.40 10.59 -3.50
CA GLY A 112 -9.46 9.70 -3.97
C GLY A 112 -9.18 9.29 -5.42
N THR A 113 -9.52 8.05 -5.78
CA THR A 113 -9.41 7.60 -7.17
C THR A 113 -10.10 8.61 -8.09
N GLN A 114 -9.33 9.33 -8.92
CA GLN A 114 -9.94 10.03 -10.04
C GLN A 114 -10.59 8.96 -10.94
N PRO A 115 -11.84 9.15 -11.40
CA PRO A 115 -12.63 8.13 -12.09
C PRO A 115 -11.98 7.53 -13.36
N ALA A 116 -10.86 8.08 -13.85
CA ALA A 116 -10.13 7.59 -15.00
C ALA A 116 -9.32 6.29 -14.76
N ASP A 117 -8.81 6.07 -13.54
CA ASP A 117 -8.06 4.82 -13.23
C ASP A 117 -9.01 3.64 -12.96
N GLN A 118 -10.25 3.92 -12.55
CA GLN A 118 -11.31 2.92 -12.39
C GLN A 118 -11.72 2.35 -13.75
N ALA A 119 -11.88 3.21 -14.76
CA ALA A 119 -12.25 2.81 -16.11
C ALA A 119 -11.27 1.81 -16.75
N ARG A 120 -9.95 1.99 -16.54
CA ARG A 120 -8.93 1.06 -17.07
C ARG A 120 -8.98 -0.32 -16.40
N ALA A 121 -9.28 -0.38 -15.11
CA ALA A 121 -9.39 -1.64 -14.38
C ALA A 121 -10.68 -2.41 -14.74
N ASP A 122 -11.76 -1.69 -15.00
CA ASP A 122 -13.04 -2.27 -15.47
C ASP A 122 -12.93 -2.78 -16.93
N GLU A 123 -12.14 -2.12 -17.78
CA GLU A 123 -11.86 -2.58 -19.16
C GLU A 123 -11.04 -3.88 -19.20
N ASP A 124 -10.03 -4.03 -18.36
CA ASP A 124 -9.21 -5.25 -18.28
C ASP A 124 -10.02 -6.45 -17.74
N LEU A 125 -10.94 -6.24 -16.80
CA LEU A 125 -11.85 -7.29 -16.31
C LEU A 125 -12.85 -7.71 -17.39
N ALA A 126 -13.38 -6.77 -18.17
CA ALA A 126 -14.33 -7.04 -19.24
C ALA A 126 -13.72 -7.87 -20.40
N MET A 127 -12.43 -7.71 -20.68
CA MET A 127 -11.74 -8.50 -21.71
C MET A 127 -11.52 -9.96 -21.28
N ASN A 128 -11.32 -10.21 -19.98
CA ASN A 128 -11.08 -11.56 -19.46
C ASN A 128 -12.36 -12.40 -19.41
N ASP A 129 -13.52 -11.77 -19.15
CA ASP A 129 -14.83 -12.43 -19.19
C ASP A 129 -15.24 -12.79 -20.62
N ALA A 130 -14.92 -11.95 -21.61
CA ALA A 130 -15.24 -12.18 -23.02
C ALA A 130 -14.54 -13.41 -23.61
N GLU A 131 -13.29 -13.68 -23.22
CA GLU A 131 -12.56 -14.89 -23.64
C GLU A 131 -13.14 -16.19 -23.05
N SER A 132 -13.84 -16.11 -21.91
CA SER A 132 -14.48 -17.29 -21.30
C SER A 132 -15.75 -17.76 -22.04
N VAL A 133 -16.44 -16.84 -22.73
CA VAL A 133 -17.74 -17.10 -23.38
C VAL A 133 -17.59 -17.65 -24.80
N VAL A 134 -16.53 -17.26 -25.52
CA VAL A 134 -16.27 -17.69 -26.91
C VAL A 134 -15.99 -19.19 -27.03
N SER A 135 -15.60 -19.86 -25.94
CA SER A 135 -15.31 -21.30 -25.94
C SER A 135 -16.56 -22.20 -25.84
N ARG A 136 -17.77 -21.65 -25.68
CA ARG A 136 -19.00 -22.43 -25.36
C ARG A 136 -20.03 -22.56 -26.49
N GLY A 137 -19.70 -22.11 -27.71
CA GLY A 137 -20.69 -21.80 -28.74
C GLY A 137 -20.67 -22.60 -30.04
N GLU A 138 -20.23 -23.87 -30.08
CA GLU A 138 -20.32 -24.66 -31.32
C GLU A 138 -20.79 -26.11 -31.09
N LYS A 139 -22.11 -26.32 -31.20
CA LYS A 139 -22.70 -27.59 -31.67
C LYS A 139 -24.16 -27.37 -32.05
N ARG A 140 -24.39 -27.10 -33.35
CA ARG A 140 -25.73 -27.10 -33.96
C ARG A 140 -26.16 -28.52 -34.34
N LYS A 141 -27.44 -28.74 -34.11
CA LYS A 141 -28.28 -29.93 -34.21
C LYS A 141 -28.32 -30.53 -35.63
N ARG A 142 -28.26 -31.86 -35.74
CA ARG A 142 -28.87 -32.63 -36.84
C ARG A 142 -29.77 -33.69 -36.24
N ASP A 143 -31.07 -33.54 -36.44
CA ASP A 143 -32.08 -34.57 -36.22
C ASP A 143 -32.05 -35.56 -37.40
N ASP A 144 -32.12 -36.87 -37.16
CA ASP A 144 -33.06 -37.80 -37.83
C ASP A 144 -32.92 -39.26 -37.33
N ARG A 145 -34.10 -39.84 -37.04
CA ARG A 145 -34.55 -41.24 -37.18
C ARG A 145 -33.94 -42.40 -36.36
N ASP A 146 -34.80 -42.85 -35.45
CA ASP A 146 -35.50 -44.15 -35.44
C ASP A 146 -34.75 -45.47 -35.19
N SER A 147 -35.43 -46.27 -34.36
CA SER A 147 -35.40 -47.74 -34.20
C SER A 147 -34.45 -48.41 -33.18
N VAL A 148 -35.11 -48.90 -32.12
CA VAL A 148 -35.26 -50.32 -31.71
C VAL A 148 -34.09 -51.06 -31.02
N ASP A 149 -34.48 -51.59 -29.85
CA ASP A 149 -34.10 -52.81 -29.12
C ASP A 149 -32.76 -53.01 -28.35
N GLN A 150 -33.02 -53.37 -27.09
CA GLN A 150 -32.53 -54.55 -26.35
C GLN A 150 -31.24 -54.51 -25.51
N ASP A 151 -31.50 -54.91 -24.26
CA ASP A 151 -30.77 -55.86 -23.43
C ASP A 151 -29.41 -55.52 -22.81
N GLY A 152 -29.26 -56.05 -21.58
CA GLY A 152 -27.95 -56.33 -20.97
C GLY A 152 -27.59 -55.37 -19.83
N LYS A 153 -28.16 -55.51 -18.62
CA LYS A 153 -27.79 -56.48 -17.58
C LYS A 153 -26.51 -56.12 -16.81
N SER A 154 -26.71 -56.06 -15.49
CA SER A 154 -25.74 -56.39 -14.42
C SER A 154 -24.63 -55.35 -14.18
N ASP A 155 -24.13 -55.11 -12.99
CA ASP A 155 -24.29 -55.78 -11.71
C ASP A 155 -23.63 -54.88 -10.65
N ARG A 156 -24.20 -54.86 -9.44
CA ARG A 156 -23.53 -54.89 -8.12
C ARG A 156 -22.33 -53.94 -7.93
N GLY A 157 -22.47 -52.88 -7.14
CA GLY A 157 -22.45 -52.97 -5.67
C GLY A 157 -21.04 -52.63 -5.15
N ARG A 158 -20.76 -52.36 -3.88
CA ARG A 158 -21.50 -52.15 -2.63
C ARG A 158 -20.40 -51.92 -1.57
N GLY A 159 -20.69 -51.12 -0.54
CA GLY A 159 -19.98 -51.09 0.75
C GLY A 159 -19.02 -49.91 0.86
N ASP A 160 -19.24 -48.88 1.68
CA ASP A 160 -19.71 -48.77 3.08
C ASP A 160 -18.72 -49.29 4.15
N ALA A 161 -18.74 -48.56 5.26
CA ALA A 161 -18.36 -48.92 6.63
C ALA A 161 -16.91 -48.64 7.06
N THR A 162 -16.69 -47.57 7.84
CA THR A 162 -16.53 -47.57 9.32
C THR A 162 -15.09 -47.89 9.77
N SER A 163 -14.53 -47.57 10.93
CA SER A 163 -14.94 -46.95 12.19
C SER A 163 -13.65 -46.72 13.02
N LYS A 164 -13.61 -45.63 13.80
CA LYS A 164 -13.39 -45.60 15.27
C LYS A 164 -12.08 -46.15 15.90
N VAL A 165 -11.41 -45.30 16.68
CA VAL A 165 -10.88 -45.46 18.08
C VAL A 165 -9.88 -44.31 18.33
N GLY A 166 -10.01 -43.42 19.32
CA GLY A 166 -9.92 -43.60 20.79
C GLY A 166 -8.47 -43.32 21.25
N GLY A 167 -8.11 -42.56 22.29
CA GLY A 167 -8.78 -41.74 23.30
C GLY A 167 -7.73 -41.14 24.28
N ARG A 168 -8.17 -40.31 25.25
CA ARG A 168 -7.64 -39.98 26.63
C ARG A 168 -6.15 -39.56 26.77
N SER A 169 -5.67 -38.78 27.75
CA SER A 169 -6.14 -37.90 28.84
C SER A 169 -4.87 -37.41 29.61
N GLN A 170 -4.94 -36.23 30.27
CA GLN A 170 -4.21 -35.83 31.50
C GLN A 170 -2.66 -35.60 31.40
N SER A 171 -1.96 -34.76 32.19
CA SER A 171 -2.23 -33.82 33.29
C SER A 171 -0.89 -33.21 33.77
N GLY A 172 -0.90 -31.98 34.32
CA GLY A 172 0.06 -31.45 35.33
C GLY A 172 1.50 -31.18 34.85
N GLY A 173 2.25 -30.18 35.29
CA GLY A 173 2.12 -29.23 36.40
C GLY A 173 3.53 -28.90 36.89
N GLN A 174 3.89 -27.62 36.91
CA GLN A 174 4.73 -26.92 37.88
C GLN A 174 4.83 -25.46 37.49
#